data_AF-A0A183SKX8-F1
#
_entry.id   AF-A0A183SKX8-F1
#
_cell.length_a   1.000
_cell.length_b   1.000
_cell.length_c   1.000
_cell.angle_alpha   90.00
_cell.angle_beta   90.00
_cell.angle_gamma   90.00
#
_symmetry.space_group_name_H-M   'P 1'
#
loop_
_entity.id
_entity.type
_entity.pdbx_description
1 polymer ?
#
loop_
_entity_poly.entity_id
_entity_poly.type
_entity_poly.pdbx_seq_one_letter_code
_entity_poly.pdbx_strand_id
1 'polypeptide(L)'
;MEDVLLLRKLGTKEQASYTDMLLPKNPLDLKFYETVKQLSQIFQEKSSLFNIRYQGLKLVNNDTDDFLMLISMANCECEKIKRRKMTEDQFKCPMFVSALKLPRDAEIRTHCSAIFNRTPNPT
;
A
#
# COMPACT_ATOMS: atom_id res chain seq x y z
N MET A 1 -12.84 7.00 27.25
CA MET A 1 -11.73 6.34 27.97
C MET A 1 -10.95 5.40 27.05
N GLU A 2 -11.60 4.79 26.06
CA GLU A 2 -10.96 3.93 25.04
C GLU A 2 -10.02 4.69 24.09
N ASP A 3 -10.29 5.97 23.81
CA ASP A 3 -9.50 6.80 22.89
C ASP A 3 -8.07 7.07 23.38
N VAL A 4 -7.89 7.23 24.69
CA VAL A 4 -6.58 7.48 25.32
C VAL A 4 -5.67 6.23 25.26
N LEU A 5 -6.27 5.04 25.26
CA LEU A 5 -5.54 3.78 25.19
C LEU A 5 -4.96 3.51 23.79
N LEU A 6 -5.66 3.92 22.72
CA LEU A 6 -5.14 3.82 21.36
C LEU A 6 -3.88 4.66 21.17
N LEU A 7 -3.84 5.86 21.75
CA LEU A 7 -2.68 6.76 21.63
C LEU A 7 -1.43 6.22 22.32
N ARG A 8 -1.60 5.42 23.38
CA ARG A 8 -0.50 4.71 24.05
C ARG A 8 0.07 3.53 23.26
N LYS A 9 -0.60 3.08 22.20
CA LYS A 9 -0.15 1.97 21.34
C LYS A 9 0.59 2.44 20.08
N LEU A 10 0.57 3.75 19.80
CA LEU A 10 1.31 4.34 18.68
C LEU A 10 2.79 4.45 19.03
N GLY A 11 3.67 4.23 18.06
CA GLY A 11 5.09 4.49 18.20
C GLY A 11 5.38 5.99 18.33
N THR A 12 6.57 6.32 18.82
CA THR A 12 6.99 7.71 19.11
C THR A 12 6.89 8.64 17.89
N LYS A 13 7.11 8.11 16.68
CA LYS A 13 7.04 8.86 15.42
C LYS A 13 5.59 9.10 14.98
N GLU A 14 4.75 8.09 15.15
CA GLU A 14 3.33 8.12 14.86
C GLU A 14 2.59 9.05 15.82
N GLN A 15 3.00 9.08 17.09
CA GLN A 15 2.45 9.95 18.12
C GLN A 15 2.79 11.43 17.88
N ALA A 16 4.01 11.74 17.44
CA ALA A 16 4.39 13.11 17.05
C ALA A 16 3.57 13.60 15.85
N SER A 17 3.44 12.77 14.80
CA SER A 17 2.65 13.08 13.61
C SER A 17 1.16 13.26 13.91
N TYR A 18 0.64 12.50 14.88
CA TYR A 18 -0.74 12.61 15.35
C TYR A 18 -0.99 13.89 16.17
N THR A 19 -0.01 14.30 16.99
CA THR A 19 -0.10 15.51 17.83
C THR A 19 -0.06 16.79 16.99
N ASP A 20 0.79 16.83 15.95
CA ASP A 20 0.92 17.98 15.05
C ASP A 20 -0.35 18.25 14.21
N MET A 21 -1.13 17.22 13.87
CA MET A 21 -2.33 17.39 13.03
C MET A 21 -3.65 17.57 13.80
N LEU A 22 -3.68 17.30 15.11
CA LEU A 22 -4.90 17.41 15.93
C LEU A 22 -5.08 18.72 16.67
N LEU A 23 -4.10 19.63 16.61
CA LEU A 23 -4.27 21.01 17.06
C LEU A 23 -5.17 21.76 16.07
N PRO A 24 -6.51 21.62 16.20
CA PRO A 24 -7.22 22.32 17.27
C PRO A 24 -8.39 21.56 17.94
N LYS A 25 -8.50 20.23 17.82
CA LYS A 25 -9.63 19.46 18.36
C LYS A 25 -9.32 18.84 19.72
N ASN A 26 -10.19 19.14 20.68
CA ASN A 26 -10.11 18.65 22.05
C ASN A 26 -10.20 17.10 22.05
N PRO A 27 -9.25 16.37 22.67
CA PRO A 27 -9.22 14.91 22.68
C PRO A 27 -10.44 14.24 23.34
N LEU A 28 -11.29 15.01 24.02
CA LEU A 28 -12.56 14.57 24.60
C LEU A 28 -13.73 14.52 23.60
N ASP A 29 -13.61 15.15 22.43
CA ASP A 29 -14.64 15.17 21.37
C ASP A 29 -14.46 14.04 20.32
N LEU A 30 -13.35 13.30 20.38
CA LEU A 30 -13.03 12.26 19.40
C LEU A 30 -13.66 10.92 19.81
N LYS A 31 -14.62 10.45 19.03
CA LYS A 31 -15.17 9.09 19.18
C LYS A 31 -14.18 8.06 18.65
N PHE A 32 -14.08 6.91 19.31
CA PHE A 32 -13.20 5.79 18.96
C PHE A 32 -13.20 5.43 17.47
N TYR A 33 -14.37 5.32 16.85
CA TYR A 33 -14.50 5.03 15.43
C TYR A 33 -13.88 6.11 14.54
N GLU A 34 -14.02 7.39 14.90
CA GLU A 34 -13.44 8.50 14.16
C GLU A 34 -11.91 8.51 14.29
N THR A 35 -11.39 8.22 15.48
CA THR A 35 -9.94 8.08 15.74
C THR A 35 -9.35 6.92 14.91
N VAL A 36 -9.99 5.74 14.94
CA VAL A 36 -9.55 4.58 14.13
C VAL A 36 -9.61 4.90 12.63
N LYS A 37 -10.65 5.60 12.17
CA LYS A 37 -10.79 6.01 10.77
C LYS A 37 -9.70 7.01 10.37
N GLN A 38 -9.39 7.98 11.20
CA GLN A 38 -8.31 8.96 10.95
C GLN A 38 -6.94 8.29 10.94
N LEU A 39 -6.65 7.45 11.94
CA LEU A 39 -5.40 6.67 12.00
C LEU A 39 -5.29 5.76 10.78
N SER A 40 -6.38 5.13 10.35
CA SER A 40 -6.42 4.37 9.11
C SER A 40 -6.11 5.27 7.92
N GLN A 41 -6.72 6.44 7.75
CA GLN A 41 -6.42 7.34 6.63
C GLN A 41 -4.97 7.86 6.62
N ILE A 42 -4.36 8.03 7.79
CA ILE A 42 -2.98 8.52 7.94
C ILE A 42 -1.97 7.41 7.64
N PHE A 43 -2.18 6.21 8.20
CA PHE A 43 -1.22 5.10 8.19
C PHE A 43 -1.56 4.00 7.19
N GLN A 44 -2.73 4.03 6.56
CA GLN A 44 -3.06 3.10 5.48
C GLN A 44 -2.11 3.35 4.32
N GLU A 45 -1.57 2.26 3.81
CA GLU A 45 -0.71 2.27 2.64
C GLU A 45 -1.46 2.94 1.45
N LYS A 46 -1.04 4.16 1.09
CA LYS A 46 -1.58 4.95 -0.02
C LYS A 46 -1.13 4.41 -1.39
N SER A 47 -0.77 3.13 -1.46
CA SER A 47 -0.44 2.45 -2.71
C SER A 47 -1.73 2.19 -3.49
N SER A 48 -1.73 2.62 -4.75
CA SER A 48 -2.79 2.29 -5.70
C SER A 48 -2.91 0.77 -5.82
N LEU A 49 -4.10 0.29 -6.23
CA LEU A 49 -4.31 -1.13 -6.52
C LEU A 49 -3.31 -1.65 -7.55
N PHE A 50 -3.05 -0.87 -8.60
CA PHE A 50 -2.06 -1.20 -9.62
C PHE A 50 -0.67 -1.35 -9.02
N ASN A 51 -0.22 -0.40 -8.18
CA ASN A 51 1.13 -0.39 -7.63
C ASN A 51 1.40 -1.63 -6.76
N ILE A 52 0.48 -1.97 -5.83
CA ILE A 52 0.64 -3.14 -4.96
C ILE A 52 0.83 -4.41 -5.80
N ARG A 53 0.03 -4.58 -6.85
CA ARG A 53 0.06 -5.75 -7.72
C ARG A 53 1.29 -5.76 -8.62
N TYR A 54 1.67 -4.60 -9.12
CA TYR A 54 2.87 -4.42 -9.93
C TYR A 54 4.13 -4.76 -9.12
N GLN A 55 4.20 -4.38 -7.83
CA GLN A 55 5.32 -4.77 -6.97
C GLN A 55 5.38 -6.27 -6.73
N GLY A 56 4.23 -6.92 -6.45
CA GLY A 56 4.18 -8.38 -6.29
C GLY A 56 4.68 -9.13 -7.54
N LEU A 57 4.35 -8.66 -8.74
CA LEU A 57 4.83 -9.24 -10.01
C LEU A 57 6.30 -8.95 -10.31
N LYS A 58 6.88 -7.92 -9.69
CA LYS A 58 8.29 -7.59 -9.80
C LYS A 58 9.16 -8.31 -8.77
N LEU A 59 8.58 -9.16 -7.93
CA LEU A 59 9.36 -9.97 -7.01
C LEU A 59 10.32 -10.86 -7.82
N VAL A 60 11.61 -10.66 -7.60
CA VAL A 60 12.70 -11.40 -8.24
C VAL A 60 13.57 -11.93 -7.12
N ASN A 61 14.05 -13.16 -7.28
CA ASN A 61 15.05 -13.70 -6.36
C ASN A 61 16.33 -12.87 -6.49
N ASN A 62 16.82 -12.32 -5.40
CA ASN A 62 18.18 -11.80 -5.39
C ASN A 62 19.11 -12.99 -5.15
N ASP A 63 20.23 -13.09 -5.88
CA ASP A 63 21.17 -14.22 -5.79
C ASP A 63 21.73 -14.47 -4.36
N THR A 64 21.46 -13.54 -3.43
CA THR A 64 21.86 -13.54 -2.03
C THR A 64 20.78 -14.00 -1.06
N ASP A 65 19.52 -14.07 -1.48
CA ASP A 65 18.40 -14.38 -0.58
C ASP A 65 18.23 -15.90 -0.44
N ASP A 66 18.07 -16.37 0.81
CA ASP A 66 17.63 -17.74 1.07
C ASP A 66 16.23 -17.93 0.45
N PHE A 67 16.02 -19.07 -0.22
CA PHE A 67 14.74 -19.44 -0.82
C PHE A 67 13.58 -19.34 0.18
N LEU A 68 13.84 -19.58 1.47
CA LEU A 68 12.83 -19.42 2.52
C LEU A 68 12.37 -17.96 2.66
N MET A 69 13.27 -16.98 2.53
CA MET A 69 12.92 -15.56 2.52
C MET A 69 12.11 -15.21 1.27
N LEU A 70 12.50 -15.73 0.11
CA LEU A 70 11.75 -15.50 -1.14
C LEU A 70 10.32 -16.04 -1.05
N ILE A 71 10.13 -17.25 -0.53
CA ILE A 71 8.80 -17.84 -0.30
C ILE A 71 7.98 -16.98 0.67
N SER A 72 8.61 -16.52 1.76
CA SER A 72 7.96 -15.66 2.75
C SER A 72 7.51 -14.33 2.14
N MET A 73 8.35 -13.71 1.30
CA MET A 73 8.02 -12.48 0.56
C MET A 73 6.91 -12.71 -0.46
N ALA A 74 6.97 -13.79 -1.23
CA ALA A 74 5.94 -14.16 -2.21
C ALA A 74 4.57 -14.35 -1.54
N ASN A 75 4.53 -14.98 -0.37
CA ASN A 75 3.32 -15.13 0.42
C ASN A 75 2.80 -13.78 0.93
N CYS A 76 3.69 -12.91 1.42
CA CYS A 76 3.30 -11.57 1.89
C CYS A 76 2.65 -10.73 0.77
N GLU A 77 3.27 -10.73 -0.42
CA GLU A 77 2.73 -10.02 -1.59
C GLU A 77 1.41 -10.63 -2.07
N CYS A 78 1.27 -11.96 -2.08
CA CYS A 78 0.00 -12.62 -2.38
C CYS A 78 -1.12 -12.19 -1.43
N GLU A 79 -0.86 -12.10 -0.13
CA GLU A 79 -1.86 -11.67 0.85
C GLU A 79 -2.22 -10.18 0.72
N LYS A 80 -1.28 -9.33 0.28
CA LYS A 80 -1.59 -7.92 -0.07
C LYS A 80 -2.50 -7.84 -1.30
N ILE A 81 -2.27 -8.69 -2.31
CA ILE A 81 -3.09 -8.76 -3.52
C ILE A 81 -4.49 -9.30 -3.21
N LYS A 82 -4.62 -10.41 -2.46
CA LYS A 82 -5.92 -11.04 -2.10
C LYS A 82 -6.83 -10.12 -1.29
N ARG A 83 -6.27 -9.28 -0.42
CA ARG A 83 -7.04 -8.32 0.39
C ARG A 83 -7.83 -7.31 -0.46
N ARG A 84 -7.57 -7.21 -1.76
CA ARG A 84 -8.26 -6.28 -2.67
C ARG A 84 -8.80 -7.03 -3.90
N LYS A 85 -10.11 -7.30 -3.95
CA LYS A 85 -10.82 -8.00 -5.06
C LYS A 85 -10.43 -7.43 -6.45
N MET A 86 -10.35 -8.30 -7.47
CA MET A 86 -9.85 -7.96 -8.80
C MET A 86 -10.56 -8.74 -9.90
N THR A 87 -10.80 -8.10 -11.05
CA THR A 87 -11.21 -8.76 -12.30
C THR A 87 -9.98 -9.18 -13.12
N GLU A 88 -10.13 -10.14 -14.02
CA GLU A 88 -9.03 -10.60 -14.88
C GLU A 88 -8.41 -9.45 -15.69
N ASP A 89 -9.24 -8.54 -16.22
CA ASP A 89 -8.78 -7.39 -17.01
C ASP A 89 -7.94 -6.40 -16.19
N GLN A 90 -8.24 -6.25 -14.90
CA GLN A 90 -7.44 -5.43 -13.99
C GLN A 90 -6.07 -6.06 -13.67
N PHE A 91 -5.91 -7.37 -13.87
CA PHE A 91 -4.63 -8.06 -13.70
C PHE A 91 -3.75 -8.02 -14.95
N LYS A 92 -4.37 -7.93 -16.15
CA LYS A 92 -3.65 -7.84 -17.43
C LYS A 92 -2.72 -6.64 -17.51
N CYS A 93 -3.10 -5.49 -16.96
CA CYS A 93 -2.27 -4.28 -16.99
C CYS A 93 -0.97 -4.42 -16.19
N PRO A 94 -0.98 -4.80 -14.89
CA PRO A 94 0.25 -5.11 -14.15
C PRO A 94 1.11 -6.17 -14.83
N MET A 95 0.51 -7.23 -15.38
CA MET A 95 1.24 -8.27 -16.12
C MET A 95 1.98 -7.69 -17.32
N PHE A 96 1.31 -6.92 -18.17
CA PHE A 96 1.92 -6.28 -19.34
C PHE A 96 3.10 -5.39 -18.93
N VAL A 97 2.92 -4.51 -17.95
CA VAL A 97 3.99 -3.60 -17.50
C VAL A 97 5.16 -4.36 -16.86
N SER A 98 4.90 -5.49 -16.19
CA SER A 98 5.95 -6.34 -15.60
C SER A 98 6.77 -7.11 -16.65
N ALA A 99 6.20 -7.36 -17.84
CA ALA A 99 6.87 -8.04 -18.95
C ALA A 99 7.87 -7.11 -19.69
N LEU A 100 7.69 -5.79 -19.61
CA LEU A 100 8.58 -4.78 -20.18
C LEU A 100 9.89 -4.67 -19.39
N LYS A 101 10.78 -5.66 -19.51
CA LYS A 101 12.04 -5.74 -18.73
C LYS A 101 13.23 -5.06 -19.41
N LEU A 102 13.15 -4.76 -20.70
CA LEU A 102 14.30 -4.30 -21.46
C LEU A 102 14.56 -2.80 -21.21
N PRO A 103 15.83 -2.34 -21.30
CA PRO A 103 16.16 -0.94 -21.06
C PRO A 103 15.41 0.02 -21.99
N ARG A 104 15.24 -0.36 -23.27
CA ARG A 104 14.50 0.42 -24.27
C ARG A 104 13.02 0.61 -23.94
N ASP A 105 12.44 -0.25 -23.11
CA ASP A 105 11.01 -0.17 -22.75
C ASP A 105 10.79 0.74 -21.53
N ALA A 106 11.85 1.35 -20.98
CA ALA A 106 11.78 2.11 -19.74
C ALA A 106 10.80 3.29 -19.79
N GLU A 107 10.76 4.01 -20.91
CA GLU A 107 9.84 5.13 -21.11
C GLU A 107 8.39 4.65 -21.15
N ILE A 108 8.11 3.59 -21.93
CA ILE A 108 6.78 2.99 -22.04
C ILE A 108 6.31 2.45 -20.68
N ARG A 109 7.18 1.73 -19.97
CA ARG A 109 6.90 1.19 -18.63
C ARG A 109 6.55 2.30 -17.64
N THR A 110 7.29 3.41 -17.66
CA THR A 110 7.05 4.57 -16.78
C THR A 110 5.73 5.26 -17.13
N HIS A 111 5.48 5.47 -18.42
CA HIS A 111 4.26 6.09 -18.91
C HIS A 111 3.00 5.27 -18.57
N CYS A 112 3.01 3.98 -18.89
CA CYS A 112 1.93 3.05 -18.55
C CYS A 112 1.69 2.99 -17.04
N SER A 113 2.76 2.91 -16.23
CA SER A 113 2.63 2.93 -14.77
C SER A 113 1.96 4.20 -14.26
N ALA A 114 2.30 5.37 -14.82
CA ALA A 114 1.67 6.63 -14.44
C ALA A 114 0.18 6.67 -14.80
N ILE A 115 -0.21 6.15 -15.97
CA ILE A 115 -1.61 6.08 -16.39
C ILE A 115 -2.41 5.16 -15.47
N PHE A 116 -1.95 3.93 -15.25
CA PHE A 116 -2.68 2.93 -14.46
C PHE A 116 -2.75 3.27 -12.97
N ASN A 117 -1.80 4.08 -12.46
CA ASN A 117 -1.87 4.63 -11.11
C ASN A 117 -2.91 5.75 -10.96
N ARG A 118 -3.21 6.49 -12.04
CA ARG A 118 -4.11 7.64 -12.03
C ARG A 118 -5.56 7.29 -12.33
N THR A 119 -5.82 6.18 -13.02
CA THR A 119 -7.18 5.71 -13.30
C THR A 119 -7.78 5.03 -12.06
N PRO A 120 -8.79 5.62 -11.39
CA PRO A 120 -9.68 4.82 -10.56
C PRO A 120 -10.53 4.01 -11.55
N ASN A 121 -10.40 2.68 -11.48
CA ASN A 121 -11.00 1.67 -12.35
C ASN A 121 -12.21 2.10 -13.21
N PRO A 122 -12.31 1.65 -14.48
CA PRO A 122 -13.61 1.58 -15.15
C PRO A 122 -14.49 0.58 -14.37
N THR A 123 -15.67 1.06 -13.98
CA THR A 123 -16.79 0.29 -13.41
C THR A 123 -17.22 -0.85 -14.32
#